data_AF-A0A3N1ZSQ0-F1
#
_entry.id   AF-A0A3N1ZSQ0-F1
#
_cell.length_a   1.000
_cell.length_b   1.000
_cell.length_c   1.000
_cell.angle_alpha   90.00
_cell.angle_beta   90.00
_cell.angle_gamma   90.00
#
_symmetry.space_group_name_H-M   'P 1'
#
loop_
_entity.id
_entity.type
_entity.pdbx_description
1 polymer ?
#
loop_
_entity_poly.entity_id
_entity_poly.type
_entity_poly.pdbx_seq_one_letter_code
_entity_poly.pdbx_strand_id
1 'polypeptide(L)'
;MSTRDPYPLTWELPALVLGGLLLTVGAGVQLGRSMACWAAGSGWLWPDELVRSTGGILAGRPDAGLAPGACLVGSGALAASILVAELVLLVLATLAVRKAWLRWGPGVGAGYASADEARELLGVARLRRVRSVVRPDLARKGKR
;
A
#
# COMPACT_ATOMS: atom_id res chain seq x y z
N MET A 1 26.05 -22.04 19.03
CA MET A 1 24.63 -22.03 18.64
C MET A 1 24.04 -20.73 19.16
N SER A 2 23.98 -19.68 18.32
CA SER A 2 23.45 -18.36 18.73
C SER A 2 21.94 -18.41 18.61
N THR A 3 21.26 -18.41 19.76
CA THR A 3 19.84 -18.09 19.88
C THR A 3 19.71 -16.63 19.46
N ARG A 4 19.32 -16.36 18.21
CA ARG A 4 18.82 -15.03 17.85
C ARG A 4 17.47 -14.90 18.52
N ASP A 5 17.43 -14.17 19.63
CA ASP A 5 16.16 -13.71 20.19
C ASP A 5 15.40 -12.97 19.07
N PRO A 6 14.16 -13.37 18.75
CA PRO A 6 13.35 -12.63 17.80
C PRO A 6 13.14 -11.23 18.38
N TYR A 7 13.64 -10.22 17.66
CA TYR A 7 13.45 -8.82 18.03
C TYR A 7 11.94 -8.56 18.20
N PRO A 8 11.46 -8.17 19.40
CA PRO A 8 10.03 -8.05 19.64
C PRO A 8 9.54 -6.79 18.92
N LEU A 9 8.93 -7.00 17.76
CA LEU A 9 8.32 -5.99 16.89
C LEU A 9 7.03 -5.42 17.52
N THR A 10 7.02 -5.11 18.81
CA THR A 10 5.82 -4.81 19.60
C THR A 10 5.28 -3.41 19.36
N TRP A 11 6.15 -2.40 19.27
CA TRP A 11 5.75 -1.00 19.10
C TRP A 11 6.09 -0.40 17.74
N GLU A 12 7.06 -0.99 17.03
CA GLU A 12 7.53 -0.49 15.73
C GLU A 12 6.44 -0.55 14.67
N LEU A 13 5.65 -1.64 14.62
CA LEU A 13 4.54 -1.78 13.68
C LEU A 13 3.45 -0.72 13.92
N PRO A 14 2.90 -0.56 15.13
CA PRO A 14 1.97 0.53 15.42
C PRO A 14 2.54 1.91 15.07
N ALA A 15 3.80 2.18 15.43
CA ALA A 15 4.45 3.46 15.15
C ALA A 15 4.61 3.73 13.65
N LEU A 16 4.97 2.71 12.86
CA LEU A 16 5.06 2.80 11.41
C LEU A 16 3.69 3.03 10.76
N VAL A 17 2.65 2.35 11.25
CA VAL A 17 1.27 2.54 10.75
C VAL A 17 0.79 3.96 11.07
N LEU A 18 1.00 4.43 12.30
CA LEU A 18 0.61 5.78 12.71
C LEU A 18 1.39 6.83 11.93
N GLY A 19 2.71 6.68 11.82
CA GLY A 19 3.56 7.58 11.04
C GLY A 19 3.16 7.62 9.56
N GLY A 20 2.91 6.46 8.96
CA GLY A 20 2.42 6.36 7.58
C GLY A 20 1.06 7.02 7.39
N LEU A 21 0.13 6.84 8.34
CA LEU A 21 -1.17 7.51 8.32
C LEU A 21 -1.03 9.03 8.42
N LEU A 22 -0.23 9.53 9.36
CA LEU A 22 0.01 10.97 9.54
C LEU A 22 0.67 11.60 8.32
N LEU A 23 1.61 10.90 7.69
CA LEU A 23 2.22 11.34 6.43
C LEU A 23 1.21 11.39 5.29
N THR A 24 0.35 10.37 5.20
CA THR A 24 -0.71 10.30 4.18
C THR A 24 -1.67 11.47 4.33
N VAL A 25 -2.13 11.73 5.56
CA VAL A 25 -3.05 12.83 5.86
C VAL A 25 -2.40 14.20 5.68
N GLY A 26 -1.17 14.38 6.18
CA GLY A 26 -0.44 15.64 6.00
C GLY A 26 -0.21 15.96 4.52
N ALA A 27 0.15 14.96 3.71
CA ALA A 27 0.31 15.11 2.28
C ALA A 27 -1.02 15.37 1.56
N GLY A 28 -2.09 14.67 1.95
CA GLY A 28 -3.43 14.80 1.38
C GLY A 28 -4.01 16.20 1.55
N VAL A 29 -3.89 16.77 2.75
CA VAL A 29 -4.29 18.16 3.01
C VAL A 29 -3.58 19.14 2.08
N GLN A 30 -2.26 19.02 1.92
CA GLN A 30 -1.46 19.96 1.13
C GLN A 30 -1.66 19.80 -0.37
N LEU A 31 -1.71 18.55 -0.85
CA LEU A 31 -2.00 18.24 -2.25
C LEU A 31 -3.43 18.63 -2.63
N GLY A 32 -4.41 18.30 -1.77
CA GLY A 32 -5.81 18.67 -1.96
C GLY A 32 -6.00 20.18 -2.03
N ARG A 33 -5.34 20.95 -1.15
CA ARG A 33 -5.32 22.42 -1.22
C ARG A 33 -4.70 22.89 -2.53
N SER A 34 -3.51 22.40 -2.89
CA SER A 34 -2.79 22.84 -4.11
C SER A 34 -3.59 22.56 -5.38
N MET A 35 -4.24 21.40 -5.46
CA MET A 35 -5.14 21.02 -6.55
C MET A 35 -6.40 21.90 -6.59
N ALA A 36 -7.00 22.20 -5.44
CA ALA A 36 -8.14 23.12 -5.36
C ALA A 36 -7.79 24.52 -5.86
N CYS A 37 -6.66 25.07 -5.41
CA CYS A 37 -6.18 26.38 -5.85
C CYS A 37 -5.92 26.40 -7.36
N TRP A 38 -5.27 25.35 -7.87
CA TRP A 38 -5.01 25.21 -9.30
C TRP A 38 -6.32 25.16 -10.11
N ALA A 39 -7.29 24.36 -9.68
CA ALA A 39 -8.60 24.26 -10.32
C ALA A 39 -9.42 25.56 -10.23
N ALA A 40 -9.23 26.37 -9.19
CA ALA A 40 -9.85 27.67 -9.02
C ALA A 40 -9.16 28.80 -9.83
N GLY A 41 -8.08 28.49 -10.57
CA GLY A 41 -7.35 29.46 -11.40
C GLY A 41 -6.22 30.20 -10.69
N SER A 42 -5.94 29.88 -9.42
CA SER A 42 -4.83 30.47 -8.64
C SER A 42 -3.44 29.93 -9.01
N GLY A 43 -3.38 28.94 -9.91
CA GLY A 43 -2.14 28.25 -10.26
C GLY A 43 -1.72 27.20 -9.22
N TRP A 44 -0.55 26.58 -9.44
CA TRP A 44 0.01 25.60 -8.51
C TRP A 44 0.70 26.32 -7.34
N LEU A 45 0.15 26.16 -6.14
CA LEU A 45 0.63 26.84 -4.94
C LEU A 45 1.12 25.84 -3.91
N TRP A 46 2.41 25.84 -3.63
CA TRP A 46 3.03 24.98 -2.61
C TRP A 46 3.59 25.84 -1.47
N PRO A 47 3.37 25.49 -0.19
CA PRO A 47 3.79 26.33 0.93
C PRO A 47 5.18 25.90 1.43
N ASP A 48 5.96 26.86 1.91
CA ASP A 48 7.26 26.58 2.53
C ASP A 48 7.10 25.94 3.91
N GLU A 49 6.04 26.29 4.64
CA GLU A 49 5.75 25.79 5.99
C GLU A 49 4.55 24.82 6.01
N LEU A 50 4.80 23.58 5.56
CA LEU A 50 3.77 22.54 5.44
C LEU A 50 3.06 22.25 6.77
N VAL A 51 3.79 22.06 7.87
CA VAL A 51 3.19 21.65 9.15
C VAL A 51 2.39 22.79 9.79
N ARG A 52 2.92 24.02 9.73
CA ARG A 52 2.28 25.19 10.35
C ARG A 52 1.00 25.58 9.61
N SER A 53 0.97 25.42 8.29
CA SER A 53 -0.21 25.73 7.47
C SER A 53 -1.36 24.73 7.66
N THR A 54 -1.09 23.45 7.95
CA THR A 54 -2.10 22.39 8.05
C THR A 54 -3.30 22.76 8.92
N GLY A 55 -3.08 23.31 10.11
CA GLY A 55 -4.18 23.67 11.02
C GLY A 55 -5.09 24.76 10.44
N GLY A 56 -4.54 25.74 9.73
CA GLY A 56 -5.31 26.78 9.06
C GLY A 56 -6.10 26.25 7.87
N ILE A 57 -5.51 25.33 7.09
CA ILE A 57 -6.18 24.68 5.96
C ILE A 57 -7.39 23.87 6.44
N LEU A 58 -7.21 23.09 7.50
CA LEU A 58 -8.29 22.30 8.12
C LEU A 58 -9.40 23.19 8.73
N ALA A 59 -9.05 24.41 9.16
CA ALA A 59 -10.03 25.43 9.56
C ALA A 59 -10.74 26.10 8.37
N GLY A 60 -10.51 25.63 7.14
CA GLY A 60 -11.14 26.14 5.92
C GLY A 60 -10.46 27.38 5.33
N ARG A 61 -9.22 27.69 5.74
CA ARG A 61 -8.45 28.84 5.20
C ARG A 61 -7.52 28.35 4.07
N PRO A 62 -7.87 28.57 2.79
CA PRO A 62 -7.07 28.09 1.67
C PRO A 62 -5.70 28.78 1.54
N ASP A 63 -5.56 29.99 2.07
CA ASP A 63 -4.33 30.78 2.03
C ASP A 63 -3.41 30.52 3.24
N ALA A 64 -3.74 29.56 4.11
CA ALA A 64 -2.90 29.29 5.28
C ALA A 64 -1.48 28.88 4.84
N GLY A 65 -0.48 29.65 5.28
CA GLY A 65 0.93 29.47 4.88
C GLY A 65 1.28 30.01 3.49
N LEU A 66 0.41 30.82 2.89
CA LEU A 66 0.64 31.51 1.62
C LEU A 66 0.45 33.03 1.77
N ALA A 67 0.76 33.77 0.71
CA ALA A 67 0.37 35.17 0.61
C ALA A 67 -1.17 35.32 0.71
N PRO A 68 -1.68 36.35 1.40
CA PRO A 68 -3.12 36.59 1.51
C PRO A 68 -3.79 36.71 0.13
N GLY A 69 -4.90 36.01 -0.08
CA GLY A 69 -5.63 36.02 -1.35
C GLY A 69 -4.97 35.21 -2.47
N ALA A 70 -3.92 34.42 -2.18
CA ALA A 70 -3.26 33.61 -3.18
C ALA A 70 -4.19 32.54 -3.78
N CYS A 71 -5.09 31.96 -2.98
CA CYS A 71 -5.98 30.88 -3.37
C CYS A 71 -7.45 31.27 -3.26
N LEU A 72 -8.13 31.35 -4.41
CA LEU A 72 -9.51 31.85 -4.52
C LEU A 72 -10.59 30.78 -4.27
N VAL A 73 -10.22 29.63 -3.71
CA VAL A 73 -11.15 28.51 -3.53
C VAL A 73 -12.07 28.71 -2.32
N GLY A 74 -13.35 28.39 -2.46
CA GLY A 74 -14.30 28.36 -1.35
C GLY A 74 -14.05 27.20 -0.39
N SER A 75 -14.42 27.36 0.88
CA SER A 75 -14.19 26.36 1.94
C SER A 75 -14.79 24.98 1.65
N GLY A 76 -15.99 24.92 1.05
CA GLY A 76 -16.63 23.66 0.68
C GLY A 76 -15.88 22.91 -0.43
N ALA A 77 -15.43 23.63 -1.46
CA ALA A 77 -14.63 23.06 -2.55
C ALA A 77 -13.24 22.62 -2.06
N LEU A 78 -12.63 23.37 -1.13
CA LEU A 78 -11.39 22.99 -0.46
C LEU A 78 -11.56 21.69 0.34
N ALA A 79 -12.61 21.57 1.15
CA ALA A 79 -12.86 20.37 1.94
C ALA A 79 -13.10 19.15 1.04
N ALA A 80 -13.84 19.31 -0.06
CA ALA A 80 -14.06 18.25 -1.04
C ALA A 80 -12.76 17.84 -1.73
N SER A 81 -11.92 18.78 -2.15
CA SER A 81 -10.64 18.45 -2.81
C SER A 81 -9.68 17.74 -1.87
N ILE A 82 -9.62 18.15 -0.60
CA ILE A 82 -8.85 17.48 0.45
C ILE A 82 -9.37 16.06 0.64
N LEU A 83 -10.68 15.88 0.82
CA LEU A 83 -11.27 14.56 0.99
C LEU A 83 -10.96 13.62 -0.19
N VAL A 84 -11.06 14.11 -1.42
CA VAL A 84 -10.72 13.33 -2.62
C VAL A 84 -9.22 12.97 -2.63
N ALA A 85 -8.35 13.93 -2.33
CA ALA A 85 -6.90 13.69 -2.26
C ALA A 85 -6.54 12.65 -1.19
N GLU A 86 -7.16 12.74 0.00
CA GLU A 86 -7.01 11.77 1.09
C GLU A 86 -7.41 10.36 0.64
N LEU A 87 -8.59 10.21 0.05
CA LEU A 87 -9.07 8.91 -0.41
C LEU A 87 -8.13 8.30 -1.46
N VAL A 88 -7.66 9.11 -2.41
CA VAL A 88 -6.71 8.66 -3.43
C VAL A 88 -5.39 8.22 -2.78
N LEU A 89 -4.82 9.03 -1.90
CA LEU A 89 -3.55 8.69 -1.24
C LEU A 89 -3.68 7.48 -0.32
N LEU A 90 -4.78 7.34 0.42
CA LEU A 90 -5.05 6.17 1.25
C LEU A 90 -5.14 4.88 0.43
N VAL A 91 -5.80 4.92 -0.73
CA VAL A 91 -5.85 3.79 -1.66
C VAL A 91 -4.45 3.47 -2.16
N LEU A 92 -3.68 4.46 -2.62
CA LEU A 92 -2.32 4.26 -3.11
C LEU A 92 -1.38 3.71 -2.03
N ALA A 93 -1.42 4.26 -0.82
CA ALA A 93 -0.65 3.80 0.32
C ALA A 93 -0.99 2.35 0.68
N THR A 94 -2.29 2.00 0.71
CA THR A 94 -2.74 0.63 0.99
C THR A 94 -2.24 -0.34 -0.09
N LEU A 95 -2.32 0.04 -1.36
CA LEU A 95 -1.80 -0.77 -2.47
C LEU A 95 -0.28 -0.93 -2.41
N ALA A 96 0.45 0.13 -2.02
CA ALA A 96 1.89 0.10 -1.84
C ALA A 96 2.29 -0.83 -0.69
N VAL A 97 1.64 -0.70 0.48
CA VAL A 97 1.84 -1.57 1.64
C VAL A 97 1.52 -3.03 1.27
N ARG A 98 0.40 -3.28 0.58
CA ARG A 98 0.05 -4.63 0.11
C ARG A 98 1.13 -5.20 -0.81
N LYS A 99 1.61 -4.44 -1.78
CA LYS A 99 2.67 -4.88 -2.70
C LYS A 99 3.98 -5.16 -1.93
N ALA A 100 4.36 -4.29 -1.01
CA ALA A 100 5.54 -4.47 -0.16
C ALA A 100 5.41 -5.73 0.70
N TRP A 101 4.24 -5.97 1.29
CA TRP A 101 3.95 -7.16 2.08
C TRP A 101 4.01 -8.45 1.25
N LEU A 102 3.45 -8.44 0.03
CA LEU A 102 3.53 -9.59 -0.86
C LEU A 102 4.96 -9.83 -1.38
N ARG A 103 5.81 -8.81 -1.41
CA ARG A 103 7.18 -8.89 -1.94
C ARG A 103 8.22 -9.24 -0.87
N TRP A 104 8.05 -8.75 0.35
CA TRP A 104 9.04 -8.84 1.44
C TRP A 104 8.44 -9.28 2.78
N GLY A 105 7.16 -9.64 2.81
CA GLY A 105 6.47 -9.98 4.04
C GLY A 105 7.00 -11.25 4.71
N PRO A 106 6.73 -11.42 6.01
CA PRO A 106 7.10 -12.59 6.78
C PRO A 106 6.42 -13.84 6.17
N GLY A 107 7.21 -14.66 5.48
CA GLY A 107 6.74 -15.84 4.73
C GLY A 107 7.22 -15.91 3.29
N VAL A 108 7.69 -14.80 2.71
CA VAL A 108 8.12 -14.75 1.29
C VAL A 108 9.52 -15.35 1.05
N GLY A 109 10.26 -15.73 2.11
CA GLY A 109 11.67 -16.15 2.00
C GLY A 109 12.13 -17.37 2.79
N ALA A 110 11.24 -18.16 3.40
CA ALA A 110 11.64 -19.34 4.18
C ALA A 110 11.04 -20.63 3.60
N GLY A 111 11.71 -21.21 2.60
CA GLY A 111 11.63 -22.65 2.33
C GLY A 111 10.41 -23.20 1.59
N TYR A 112 9.64 -22.39 0.84
CA TYR A 112 8.69 -22.95 -0.12
C TYR A 112 9.47 -23.40 -1.36
N ALA A 113 9.61 -24.73 -1.52
CA ALA A 113 10.08 -25.32 -2.77
C ALA A 113 9.33 -24.67 -3.94
N SER A 114 10.07 -24.21 -4.95
CA SER A 114 9.45 -23.65 -6.16
C SER A 114 8.43 -24.64 -6.73
N ALA A 115 7.46 -24.19 -7.53
CA ALA A 115 6.47 -25.12 -8.10
C ALA A 115 7.12 -26.29 -8.88
N ASP A 116 8.31 -26.07 -9.44
CA ASP A 116 9.10 -27.08 -10.13
C ASP A 116 9.83 -28.01 -9.14
N GLU A 117 10.41 -27.46 -8.09
CA GLU A 117 11.06 -28.20 -7.01
C GLU A 117 10.03 -29.04 -6.21
N ALA A 118 8.81 -28.53 -6.03
CA ALA A 118 7.69 -29.27 -5.48
C ALA A 118 7.22 -30.39 -6.42
N ARG A 119 7.19 -30.18 -7.74
CA ARG A 119 6.88 -31.24 -8.72
C ARG A 119 7.94 -32.33 -8.74
N GLU A 120 9.21 -31.95 -8.58
CA GLU A 120 10.36 -32.84 -8.53
C GLU A 120 10.35 -33.65 -7.23
N LEU A 121 10.20 -33.00 -6.06
CA LEU A 121 10.11 -33.65 -4.75
C LEU A 121 8.87 -34.53 -4.59
N LEU A 122 7.69 -34.07 -5.02
CA LEU A 122 6.47 -34.87 -5.00
C LEU A 122 6.50 -35.98 -6.06
N GLY A 123 7.45 -35.94 -6.99
CA GLY A 123 7.62 -36.92 -8.05
C GLY A 123 6.34 -37.16 -8.85
N VAL A 124 5.47 -36.15 -9.00
CA VAL A 124 4.13 -36.32 -9.61
C VAL A 124 4.26 -36.84 -11.05
N ALA A 125 5.29 -36.39 -11.78
CA ALA A 125 5.60 -36.89 -13.11
C ALA A 125 6.03 -38.38 -13.10
N ARG A 126 6.80 -38.79 -12.09
CA ARG A 126 7.19 -40.18 -11.85
C ARG A 126 5.98 -41.03 -11.47
N LEU A 127 5.13 -40.57 -10.54
CA LEU A 127 3.89 -41.23 -10.12
C LEU A 127 2.90 -41.40 -11.28
N ARG A 128 2.77 -40.40 -12.15
CA ARG A 128 1.98 -40.52 -13.39
C ARG A 128 2.55 -41.57 -14.34
N ARG A 129 3.88 -41.68 -14.46
CA ARG A 129 4.54 -42.71 -15.28
C ARG A 129 4.31 -44.12 -14.76
N VAL A 130 4.35 -44.32 -13.44
CA VAL A 130 4.10 -45.64 -12.82
C VAL A 130 2.63 -45.90 -12.45
N ARG A 131 1.68 -45.07 -12.93
CA ARG A 131 0.27 -45.21 -12.54
C ARG A 131 -0.32 -46.59 -12.85
N SER A 132 0.15 -47.25 -13.91
CA SER A 132 -0.29 -48.58 -14.31
C SER A 132 0.14 -49.69 -13.35
N VAL A 133 1.22 -49.47 -12.59
CA VAL A 133 1.71 -50.39 -11.56
C VAL A 133 0.97 -50.16 -10.24
N VAL A 134 0.70 -48.89 -9.89
CA VAL A 134 0.03 -48.52 -8.63
C VAL A 134 -1.49 -48.73 -8.67
N ARG A 135 -2.12 -48.47 -9.83
CA ARG A 135 -3.58 -48.60 -10.06
C ARG A 135 -3.85 -49.37 -11.37
N PRO A 136 -3.53 -50.68 -11.40
CA PRO A 136 -3.74 -51.51 -12.59
C PRO A 136 -5.22 -51.65 -12.97
N ASP A 137 -6.12 -51.51 -11.99
CA ASP A 137 -7.57 -51.49 -12.10
C ASP A 137 -8.06 -50.38 -13.05
N LEU A 138 -7.46 -49.19 -12.99
CA LEU A 138 -7.82 -48.06 -13.84
C LEU A 138 -7.12 -48.06 -15.20
N ALA A 139 -5.92 -48.62 -15.30
CA ALA A 139 -5.16 -48.67 -16.56
C ALA A 139 -5.85 -49.54 -17.62
N ARG A 140 -6.56 -50.59 -17.18
CA ARG A 140 -7.30 -51.51 -18.06
C ARG A 140 -8.59 -50.90 -18.63
N LYS A 141 -9.15 -49.86 -17.99
CA LYS A 141 -10.43 -49.25 -18.39
C LYS A 141 -10.32 -48.24 -19.55
N GLY A 142 -9.13 -47.70 -19.82
CA GLY A 142 -8.89 -46.65 -20.84
C GLY A 142 -8.38 -47.14 -22.20
N LYS A 143 -8.28 -48.46 -22.43
CA LYS A 143 -7.85 -49.07 -23.70
C LYS A 143 -9.03 -49.55 -24.57
N ARG A 144 -10.20 -48.93 -24.43
CA ARG A 144 -11.36 -49.20 -25.29
C ARG A 144 -11.62 -48.00 -26.19
#